data_AF-A0A2V8RFL8-F1
#
_entry.id   AF-A0A2V8RFL8-F1
#
_cell.length_a   1.000
_cell.length_b   1.000
_cell.length_c   1.000
_cell.angle_alpha   90.00
_cell.angle_beta   90.00
_cell.angle_gamma   90.00
#
_symmetry.space_group_name_H-M   'P 1'
#
loop_
_entity.id
_entity.type
_entity.pdbx_description
1 polymer ?
#
loop_
_entity_poly.entity_id
_entity_poly.type
_entity_poly.pdbx_seq_one_letter_code
_entity_poly.pdbx_strand_id
1 'polypeptide(L)'
;MRVKIAILTFFMIAASAVTGAQQNIDRELSLSSGQTLEIVNRYGRIEIVAETAEKVDAGNSEATPENGTTVPEQADFAASKTEKESIGRFGKLSIISKDDVSEKEIITEGSKGNFLIEVKPSSLSKRIDLKLTIPERMKLNIQTRGGGISVDGNFESINATTDTGTIAVDVPTENIDYELLWTTSKPRILADFNIAEVRERSGGRFQIKGHYPDEKSKKDAPKKTIMHPIDSEPKKAGASDKDESDEPDKTENAKEKKSKKRKAKAGDSNAVSLNFTTARGIVLLNVPPTEVMSDLRERPLTNAAKAIVRSGDSGLIDAIRRASPKYFGDYTKELPPAKLLPTLTTVERPVDVERTNIKTATARVMDQQNRAIGDLTAEDFEVTESGQPREILS
;
A
#
# COMPACT_ATOMS: atom_id res chain seq x y z
N MET A 1 -11.83 -71.83 -39.24
CA MET A 1 -12.25 -70.41 -39.11
C MET A 1 -11.25 -69.67 -38.25
N ARG A 2 -10.87 -68.43 -38.59
CA ARG A 2 -9.99 -67.58 -37.76
C ARG A 2 -10.73 -66.29 -37.42
N VAL A 3 -11.03 -66.08 -36.14
CA VAL A 3 -11.64 -64.85 -35.64
C VAL A 3 -10.53 -63.82 -35.41
N LYS A 4 -10.71 -62.60 -35.92
CA LYS A 4 -9.81 -61.46 -35.63
C LYS A 4 -10.41 -60.65 -34.49
N ILE A 5 -9.65 -60.50 -33.40
CA ILE A 5 -10.00 -59.60 -32.30
C ILE A 5 -9.46 -58.22 -32.65
N ALA A 6 -10.35 -57.21 -32.70
CA ALA A 6 -9.96 -55.81 -32.83
C ALA A 6 -9.72 -55.22 -31.44
N ILE A 7 -8.51 -54.71 -31.20
CA ILE A 7 -8.17 -54.02 -29.96
C ILE A 7 -8.58 -52.55 -30.10
N LEU A 8 -9.53 -52.12 -29.26
CA LEU A 8 -10.06 -50.77 -29.23
C LEU A 8 -9.22 -49.91 -28.26
N THR A 9 -8.31 -49.09 -28.79
CA THR A 9 -7.46 -48.22 -27.98
C THR A 9 -8.25 -46.99 -27.51
N PHE A 10 -8.54 -46.90 -26.21
CA PHE A 10 -9.30 -45.81 -25.62
C PHE A 10 -8.38 -44.59 -25.35
N PHE A 11 -8.59 -43.49 -26.07
CA PHE A 11 -7.82 -42.25 -25.87
C PHE A 11 -8.37 -41.46 -24.68
N MET A 12 -7.73 -41.62 -23.52
CA MET A 12 -8.04 -40.85 -22.30
C MET A 12 -7.55 -39.40 -22.46
N ILE A 13 -8.44 -38.47 -22.78
CA ILE A 13 -8.14 -37.03 -22.81
C ILE A 13 -8.22 -36.52 -21.38
N ALA A 14 -7.08 -36.41 -20.71
CA ALA A 14 -6.99 -35.78 -19.39
C ALA A 14 -7.20 -34.25 -19.54
N ALA A 15 -8.40 -33.79 -19.19
CA ALA A 15 -8.71 -32.37 -19.10
C ALA A 15 -8.01 -31.76 -17.87
N SER A 16 -6.76 -31.34 -18.04
CA SER A 16 -6.02 -30.61 -17.02
C SER A 16 -6.68 -29.26 -16.77
N ALA A 17 -7.40 -29.12 -15.66
CA ALA A 17 -7.96 -27.84 -15.24
C ALA A 17 -6.80 -26.87 -14.93
N VAL A 18 -6.60 -25.89 -15.80
CA VAL A 18 -5.68 -24.77 -15.55
C VAL A 18 -6.33 -23.89 -14.47
N THR A 19 -6.12 -24.27 -13.22
CA THR A 19 -6.25 -23.35 -12.10
C THR A 19 -5.25 -22.22 -12.35
N GLY A 20 -5.73 -20.98 -12.33
CA GLY A 20 -4.89 -19.81 -12.60
C GLY A 20 -3.90 -19.61 -11.46
N ALA A 21 -2.77 -20.30 -11.55
CA ALA A 21 -1.69 -20.24 -10.57
C ALA A 21 -1.14 -18.81 -10.52
N GLN A 22 -1.12 -18.23 -9.33
CA GLN A 22 -0.44 -16.97 -9.09
C GLN A 22 1.06 -17.19 -9.32
N GLN A 23 1.63 -16.50 -10.30
CA GLN A 23 3.07 -16.55 -10.53
C GLN A 23 3.78 -15.71 -9.48
N ASN A 24 4.83 -16.29 -8.88
CA ASN A 24 5.79 -15.56 -8.06
C ASN A 24 7.19 -15.72 -8.67
N ILE A 25 7.90 -14.61 -8.84
CA ILE A 25 9.29 -14.58 -9.33
C ILE A 25 10.13 -13.88 -8.26
N ASP A 26 11.03 -14.64 -7.62
CA ASP A 26 12.00 -14.10 -6.67
C ASP A 26 13.32 -13.74 -7.39
N ARG A 27 13.93 -12.61 -7.01
CA ARG A 27 15.25 -12.15 -7.47
C ARG A 27 16.07 -11.64 -6.27
N GLU A 28 17.36 -11.95 -6.26
CA GLU A 28 18.34 -11.28 -5.40
C GLU A 28 18.72 -9.92 -5.98
N LEU A 29 18.88 -8.91 -5.12
CA LEU A 29 19.35 -7.58 -5.47
C LEU A 29 20.71 -7.32 -4.81
N SER A 30 21.64 -6.73 -5.57
CA SER A 30 22.93 -6.28 -5.03
C SER A 30 22.82 -4.81 -4.63
N LEU A 31 22.22 -4.53 -3.47
CA LEU A 31 22.09 -3.18 -2.92
C LEU A 31 23.16 -2.92 -1.84
N SER A 32 23.46 -1.65 -1.64
CA SER A 32 24.35 -1.15 -0.59
C SER A 32 23.61 -0.14 0.30
N SER A 33 23.97 -0.05 1.58
CA SER A 33 23.34 0.94 2.47
C SER A 33 23.63 2.38 1.99
N GLY A 34 22.66 3.29 2.18
CA GLY A 34 22.72 4.66 1.66
C GLY A 34 22.51 4.82 0.14
N GLN A 35 22.37 3.72 -0.61
CA GLN A 35 22.01 3.75 -2.03
C GLN A 35 20.55 4.22 -2.22
N THR A 36 20.30 4.88 -3.36
CA THR A 36 18.93 5.23 -3.77
C THR A 36 18.31 4.06 -4.53
N LEU A 37 17.05 3.75 -4.20
CA LEU A 37 16.23 2.75 -4.86
C LEU A 37 15.04 3.46 -5.52
N GLU A 38 15.03 3.45 -6.84
CA GLU A 38 13.98 4.02 -7.66
C GLU A 38 13.04 2.90 -8.14
N ILE A 39 11.75 3.00 -7.82
CA ILE A 39 10.75 1.98 -8.14
C ILE A 39 9.61 2.64 -8.92
N VAL A 40 9.45 2.23 -10.17
CA VAL A 40 8.37 2.72 -11.05
C VAL A 40 7.50 1.53 -11.43
N ASN A 41 6.35 1.38 -10.77
CA ASN A 41 5.38 0.34 -11.09
C ASN A 41 4.08 0.96 -11.59
N ARG A 42 3.71 0.74 -12.85
CA ARG A 42 2.51 1.37 -13.40
C ARG A 42 1.22 0.93 -12.70
N TYR A 43 1.08 -0.35 -12.37
CA TYR A 43 -0.13 -0.94 -11.82
C TYR A 43 0.19 -2.11 -10.89
N GLY A 44 0.06 -1.87 -9.59
CA GLY A 44 0.37 -2.86 -8.56
C GLY A 44 0.68 -2.23 -7.22
N ARG A 45 0.59 -3.06 -6.19
CA ARG A 45 1.03 -2.74 -4.84
C ARG A 45 2.56 -2.84 -4.78
N ILE A 46 3.17 -1.98 -3.98
CA ILE A 46 4.59 -2.02 -3.66
C ILE A 46 4.68 -2.14 -2.15
N GLU A 47 5.24 -3.23 -1.65
CA GLU A 47 5.51 -3.49 -0.24
C GLU A 47 7.02 -3.52 -0.05
N ILE A 48 7.54 -2.76 0.91
CA ILE A 48 8.97 -2.61 1.17
C ILE A 48 9.21 -2.75 2.66
N VAL A 49 10.10 -3.65 3.05
CA VAL A 49 10.54 -3.85 4.43
C VAL A 49 12.04 -3.56 4.50
N ALA A 50 12.45 -2.70 5.43
CA ALA A 50 13.83 -2.47 5.78
C ALA A 50 14.29 -3.53 6.79
N GLU A 51 15.39 -4.21 6.49
CA GLU A 51 16.04 -5.14 7.42
C GLU A 51 17.49 -4.73 7.68
N THR A 52 17.93 -4.94 8.92
CA THR A 52 19.33 -4.81 9.32
C THR A 52 20.16 -5.86 8.58
N ALA A 53 21.31 -5.49 8.04
CA ALA A 53 22.13 -6.37 7.19
C ALA A 53 22.44 -7.75 7.82
N GLU A 54 22.63 -7.80 9.15
CA GLU A 54 22.89 -9.03 9.91
C GLU A 54 21.75 -10.05 9.89
N LYS A 55 20.49 -9.62 9.69
CA LYS A 55 19.32 -10.52 9.66
C LYS A 55 19.05 -11.14 8.30
N VAL A 56 19.37 -10.41 7.22
CA VAL A 56 19.10 -10.85 5.84
C VAL A 56 19.86 -12.14 5.51
N ASP A 57 21.09 -12.29 6.01
CA ASP A 57 21.93 -13.48 5.78
C ASP A 57 21.42 -14.73 6.53
N ALA A 58 20.74 -14.57 7.67
CA ALA A 58 20.21 -15.69 8.46
C ALA A 58 19.02 -16.38 7.78
N GLY A 59 18.23 -15.64 6.99
CA GLY A 59 17.03 -16.16 6.32
C GLY A 59 17.28 -17.14 5.16
N ASN A 60 18.54 -17.35 4.76
CA ASN A 60 18.90 -18.21 3.63
C ASN A 60 19.70 -19.47 4.04
N SER A 61 19.71 -19.80 5.34
CA SER A 61 20.50 -20.92 5.90
C SER A 61 19.66 -21.87 6.78
N GLU A 62 18.44 -22.20 6.38
CA GLU A 62 17.69 -23.33 6.94
C GLU A 62 17.83 -24.57 6.02
N ALA A 63 19.07 -25.00 5.82
CA ALA A 63 19.41 -26.29 5.24
C ALA A 63 19.71 -27.28 6.38
N THR A 64 18.74 -28.14 6.70
CA THR A 64 18.83 -29.14 7.77
C THR A 64 20.04 -30.08 7.57
N PRO A 65 21.01 -30.12 8.50
CA PRO A 65 22.04 -31.15 8.52
C PRO A 65 21.59 -32.28 9.47
N GLU A 66 21.18 -33.41 8.91
CA GLU A 66 21.04 -34.65 9.70
C GLU A 66 22.41 -35.21 10.11
N ASN A 67 22.43 -35.88 11.27
CA ASN A 67 23.49 -36.75 11.81
C ASN A 67 24.82 -36.09 12.23
N GLY A 68 24.97 -35.97 13.55
CA GLY A 68 26.19 -35.51 14.21
C GLY A 68 27.22 -36.60 14.55
N THR A 69 28.21 -36.23 15.36
CA THR A 69 29.05 -37.05 16.29
C THR A 69 30.02 -36.12 17.04
N THR A 70 30.58 -36.55 18.18
CA THR A 70 31.33 -35.76 19.18
C THR A 70 32.64 -36.47 19.63
N VAL A 71 33.58 -35.92 20.42
CA VAL A 71 33.57 -34.69 21.24
C VAL A 71 34.67 -33.64 20.86
N PRO A 72 35.95 -33.59 21.33
CA PRO A 72 36.63 -32.28 21.47
C PRO A 72 38.13 -32.14 21.05
N GLU A 73 38.62 -30.90 21.22
CA GLU A 73 39.90 -30.53 21.89
C GLU A 73 41.05 -29.94 21.04
N GLN A 74 41.33 -28.63 21.31
CA GLN A 74 42.62 -27.88 21.21
C GLN A 74 43.41 -27.87 19.88
N ALA A 75 44.11 -26.79 19.46
CA ALA A 75 44.30 -25.43 19.99
C ALA A 75 44.70 -24.45 18.86
N ASP A 76 44.78 -23.16 19.20
CA ASP A 76 45.64 -22.11 18.62
C ASP A 76 45.85 -22.03 17.09
N PHE A 77 45.20 -21.07 16.44
CA PHE A 77 45.88 -20.23 15.44
C PHE A 77 45.35 -18.79 15.43
N ALA A 78 46.24 -17.82 15.27
CA ALA A 78 45.96 -16.40 15.44
C ALA A 78 45.03 -15.84 14.35
N ALA A 79 43.89 -15.28 14.76
CA ALA A 79 42.98 -14.56 13.87
C ALA A 79 43.57 -13.19 13.47
N SER A 80 44.19 -13.11 12.29
CA SER A 80 44.51 -11.82 11.67
C SER A 80 43.20 -11.06 11.39
N LYS A 81 42.99 -9.94 12.08
CA LYS A 81 41.80 -9.08 11.93
C LYS A 81 41.83 -8.34 10.58
N THR A 82 41.53 -9.07 9.50
CA THR A 82 41.24 -8.47 8.20
C THR A 82 39.74 -8.27 8.12
N GLU A 83 39.28 -7.08 8.50
CA GLU A 83 37.95 -6.58 8.14
C GLU A 83 37.91 -6.42 6.60
N LYS A 84 37.70 -7.52 5.90
CA LYS A 84 37.12 -7.46 4.55
C LYS A 84 35.67 -7.09 4.74
N GLU A 85 35.30 -5.90 4.27
CA GLU A 85 33.92 -5.58 3.96
C GLU A 85 33.34 -6.70 3.09
N SER A 86 32.55 -7.57 3.68
CA SER A 86 31.63 -8.42 2.94
C SER A 86 30.59 -7.48 2.34
N ILE A 87 30.85 -7.03 1.11
CA ILE A 87 29.86 -6.36 0.26
C ILE A 87 28.83 -7.42 -0.12
N GLY A 88 27.98 -7.76 0.85
CA GLY A 88 26.90 -8.73 0.71
C GLY A 88 25.90 -8.24 -0.33
N ARG A 89 25.24 -9.19 -0.99
CA ARG A 89 24.13 -8.89 -1.89
C ARG A 89 22.87 -8.70 -1.06
N PHE A 90 22.74 -7.52 -0.47
CA PHE A 90 21.62 -7.25 0.41
C PHE A 90 20.39 -6.85 -0.40
N GLY A 91 19.41 -7.75 -0.50
CA GLY A 91 18.06 -7.42 -0.93
C GLY A 91 17.35 -8.56 -1.65
N LYS A 92 16.06 -8.72 -1.36
CA LYS A 92 15.16 -9.66 -2.04
C LYS A 92 14.04 -8.89 -2.72
N LEU A 93 13.73 -9.27 -3.97
CA LEU A 93 12.58 -8.80 -4.74
C LEU A 93 11.70 -9.98 -5.12
N SER A 94 10.49 -10.02 -4.58
CA SER A 94 9.42 -10.96 -4.98
C SER A 94 8.42 -10.24 -5.85
N ILE A 95 8.11 -10.81 -7.02
CA ILE A 95 7.26 -10.23 -8.05
C ILE A 95 6.04 -11.12 -8.23
N ILE A 96 4.87 -10.59 -7.91
CA ILE A 96 3.64 -11.36 -7.75
C ILE A 96 2.61 -10.90 -8.78
N SER A 97 2.09 -11.83 -9.58
CA SER A 97 1.00 -11.54 -10.52
C SER A 97 0.05 -12.72 -10.66
N LYS A 98 -1.18 -12.43 -11.06
CA LYS A 98 -2.15 -13.45 -11.48
C LYS A 98 -1.94 -13.88 -12.94
N ASP A 99 -1.35 -13.02 -13.75
CA ASP A 99 -1.13 -13.23 -15.18
C ASP A 99 0.36 -13.46 -15.45
N ASP A 100 0.73 -14.36 -16.37
CA ASP A 100 2.12 -14.72 -16.68
C ASP A 100 3.01 -13.49 -16.96
N VAL A 101 4.01 -13.28 -16.11
CA VAL A 101 5.02 -12.22 -16.17
C VAL A 101 6.22 -12.67 -16.99
N SER A 102 6.50 -11.94 -18.05
CA SER A 102 7.70 -12.10 -18.88
C SER A 102 8.83 -11.23 -18.36
N GLU A 103 10.08 -11.68 -18.54
CA GLU A 103 11.27 -10.93 -18.09
C GLU A 103 11.36 -9.52 -18.68
N LYS A 104 10.80 -9.29 -19.87
CA LYS A 104 10.76 -7.99 -20.56
C LYS A 104 9.86 -6.95 -19.87
N GLU A 105 8.97 -7.38 -18.98
CA GLU A 105 8.11 -6.48 -18.20
C GLU A 105 8.80 -5.97 -16.92
N ILE A 106 9.99 -6.49 -16.57
CA ILE A 106 10.71 -6.18 -15.34
C ILE A 106 12.15 -5.74 -15.67
N ILE A 107 12.39 -4.44 -15.69
CA ILE A 107 13.71 -3.86 -15.87
C ILE A 107 14.35 -3.64 -14.49
N THR A 108 15.56 -4.15 -14.29
CA THR A 108 16.35 -3.97 -13.06
C THR A 108 17.76 -3.51 -13.42
N GLU A 109 18.11 -2.27 -13.09
CA GLU A 109 19.39 -1.65 -13.48
C GLU A 109 20.12 -1.10 -12.24
N GLY A 110 21.29 -1.66 -11.95
CA GLY A 110 22.17 -1.21 -10.87
C GLY A 110 23.25 -0.24 -11.37
N SER A 111 23.36 0.92 -10.74
CA SER A 111 24.42 1.90 -10.98
C SER A 111 25.09 2.31 -9.66
N LYS A 112 26.22 3.02 -9.71
CA LYS A 112 26.90 3.51 -8.50
C LYS A 112 26.03 4.57 -7.80
N GLY A 113 25.34 4.16 -6.73
CA GLY A 113 24.52 5.03 -5.89
C GLY A 113 23.03 5.10 -6.23
N ASN A 114 22.58 4.53 -7.36
CA ASN A 114 21.15 4.38 -7.69
C ASN A 114 20.85 2.97 -8.23
N PHE A 115 19.71 2.40 -7.87
CA PHE A 115 19.20 1.13 -8.39
C PHE A 115 17.77 1.34 -8.89
N LEU A 116 17.49 1.01 -10.15
CA LEU A 116 16.17 1.16 -10.77
C LEU A 116 15.46 -0.19 -10.84
N ILE A 117 14.19 -0.20 -10.45
CA ILE A 117 13.21 -1.28 -10.69
C ILE A 117 12.03 -0.66 -11.43
N GLU A 118 11.91 -0.94 -12.73
CA GLU A 118 10.80 -0.46 -13.54
C GLU A 118 9.94 -1.63 -14.04
N VAL A 119 8.65 -1.58 -13.74
CA VAL A 119 7.67 -2.56 -14.18
C VAL A 119 6.83 -1.97 -15.30
N LYS A 120 6.92 -2.62 -16.47
CA LYS A 120 6.18 -2.28 -17.70
C LYS A 120 5.25 -3.43 -18.06
N PRO A 121 4.03 -3.52 -17.47
CA PRO A 121 3.08 -4.56 -17.82
C PRO A 121 2.70 -4.49 -19.31
N SER A 122 2.64 -5.65 -19.96
CA SER A 122 2.24 -5.83 -21.35
C SER A 122 0.79 -5.41 -21.66
N SER A 123 -0.06 -5.34 -20.64
CA SER A 123 -1.44 -4.84 -20.71
C SER A 123 -1.74 -3.85 -19.59
N LEU A 124 -2.59 -2.86 -19.86
CA LEU A 124 -3.09 -1.90 -18.86
C LEU A 124 -3.98 -2.55 -17.78
N SER A 125 -4.54 -3.73 -18.05
CA SER A 125 -5.35 -4.49 -17.08
C SER A 125 -4.51 -5.37 -16.15
N LYS A 126 -3.25 -5.63 -16.51
CA LYS A 126 -2.36 -6.54 -15.78
C LYS A 126 -1.79 -5.86 -14.56
N ARG A 127 -1.95 -6.50 -13.41
CA ARG A 127 -1.42 -6.05 -12.12
C ARG A 127 -0.21 -6.88 -11.76
N ILE A 128 0.89 -6.21 -11.44
CA ILE A 128 2.13 -6.84 -10.97
C ILE A 128 2.47 -6.19 -9.64
N ASP A 129 2.29 -6.93 -8.54
CA ASP A 129 2.68 -6.47 -7.21
C ASP A 129 4.16 -6.77 -6.96
N LEU A 130 4.81 -5.90 -6.20
CA LEU A 130 6.20 -6.04 -5.78
C LEU A 130 6.28 -6.12 -4.27
N LYS A 131 7.04 -7.09 -3.74
CA LYS A 131 7.46 -7.13 -2.34
C LYS A 131 8.98 -7.11 -2.28
N LEU A 132 9.53 -6.21 -1.47
CA LEU A 132 10.96 -5.98 -1.35
C LEU A 132 11.40 -6.08 0.10
N THR A 133 12.50 -6.79 0.35
CA THR A 133 13.28 -6.72 1.59
C THR A 133 14.61 -6.08 1.23
N ILE A 134 15.00 -4.99 1.90
CA ILE A 134 16.19 -4.18 1.54
C ILE A 134 16.91 -3.65 2.79
N PRO A 135 18.18 -3.22 2.70
CA PRO A 135 18.88 -2.58 3.81
C PRO A 135 18.19 -1.38 4.43
N GLU A 136 18.35 -1.22 5.75
CA GLU A 136 18.11 0.05 6.44
C GLU A 136 18.94 1.22 5.87
N ARG A 137 18.44 2.43 6.13
CA ARG A 137 19.00 3.74 5.74
C ARG A 137 19.16 3.94 4.22
N MET A 138 18.45 3.17 3.41
CA MET A 138 18.29 3.46 1.98
C MET A 138 17.42 4.70 1.71
N LYS A 139 17.48 5.21 0.48
CA LYS A 139 16.63 6.30 -0.03
C LYS A 139 15.64 5.72 -1.03
N LEU A 140 14.35 5.93 -0.82
CA LEU A 140 13.31 5.39 -1.68
C LEU A 140 12.72 6.48 -2.57
N ASN A 141 12.52 6.16 -3.84
CA ASN A 141 11.83 7.01 -4.80
C ASN A 141 10.79 6.16 -5.56
N ILE A 142 9.56 6.16 -5.05
CA ILE A 142 8.51 5.18 -5.38
C ILE A 142 7.40 5.87 -6.17
N GLN A 143 7.04 5.32 -7.33
CA GLN A 143 5.95 5.80 -8.16
C GLN A 143 5.02 4.65 -8.55
N THR A 144 3.73 4.77 -8.21
CA THR A 144 2.69 3.87 -8.74
C THR A 144 1.42 4.60 -9.13
N ARG A 145 0.94 4.40 -10.36
CA ARG A 145 -0.27 5.08 -10.83
C ARG A 145 -1.51 4.50 -10.14
N GLY A 146 -1.63 3.18 -10.10
CA GLY A 146 -2.75 2.48 -9.48
C GLY A 146 -2.28 1.33 -8.60
N GLY A 147 -2.37 1.51 -7.29
CA GLY A 147 -1.98 0.51 -6.28
C GLY A 147 -1.50 1.19 -5.00
N GLY A 148 -1.42 0.43 -3.91
CA GLY A 148 -0.92 0.93 -2.63
C GLY A 148 0.60 0.88 -2.54
N ILE A 149 1.19 1.79 -1.77
CA ILE A 149 2.59 1.75 -1.33
C ILE A 149 2.56 1.44 0.17
N SER A 150 3.30 0.42 0.60
CA SER A 150 3.53 0.09 2.00
C SER A 150 5.04 0.09 2.24
N VAL A 151 5.52 0.85 3.21
CA VAL A 151 6.93 0.91 3.59
C VAL A 151 7.06 0.73 5.09
N ASP A 152 7.89 -0.21 5.52
CA ASP A 152 8.12 -0.56 6.92
C ASP A 152 9.62 -0.52 7.21
N GLY A 153 10.02 0.21 8.26
CA GLY A 153 11.38 0.21 8.79
C GLY A 153 12.15 1.52 8.60
N ASN A 154 13.44 1.48 8.93
CA ASN A 154 14.29 2.67 9.08
C ASN A 154 14.93 3.12 7.75
N PHE A 155 14.44 4.22 7.16
CA PHE A 155 14.93 4.79 5.90
C PHE A 155 15.48 6.21 6.08
N GLU A 156 16.43 6.64 5.24
CA GLU A 156 16.91 8.04 5.26
C GLU A 156 15.88 8.99 4.64
N SER A 157 15.26 8.58 3.53
CA SER A 157 14.19 9.34 2.90
C SER A 157 13.24 8.45 2.11
N ILE A 158 11.94 8.74 2.18
CA ILE A 158 10.89 8.06 1.42
C ILE A 158 10.16 9.12 0.57
N ASN A 159 10.40 9.10 -0.73
CA ASN A 159 9.64 9.88 -1.71
C ASN A 159 8.62 8.93 -2.36
N ALA A 160 7.33 9.23 -2.24
CA ALA A 160 6.26 8.32 -2.68
C ALA A 160 5.18 9.08 -3.47
N THR A 161 4.86 8.61 -4.67
CA THR A 161 3.84 9.22 -5.55
C THR A 161 2.80 8.20 -6.01
N THR A 162 1.52 8.50 -5.82
CA THR A 162 0.42 7.70 -6.37
C THR A 162 -0.85 8.47 -6.70
N ASP A 163 -1.55 8.19 -7.81
CA ASP A 163 -2.79 8.92 -8.13
C ASP A 163 -3.86 8.66 -7.05
N THR A 164 -4.23 7.40 -6.81
CA THR A 164 -5.33 7.04 -5.89
C THR A 164 -4.91 6.16 -4.72
N GLY A 165 -3.72 5.56 -4.78
CA GLY A 165 -3.26 4.58 -3.80
C GLY A 165 -3.26 5.04 -2.34
N THR A 166 -3.32 4.07 -1.43
CA THR A 166 -2.92 4.30 -0.04
C THR A 166 -1.41 4.25 0.05
N ILE A 167 -0.80 5.28 0.64
CA ILE A 167 0.60 5.28 1.08
C ILE A 167 0.56 5.00 2.58
N ALA A 168 0.97 3.80 2.99
CA ALA A 168 1.16 3.42 4.39
C ALA A 168 2.66 3.37 4.67
N VAL A 169 3.10 4.04 5.72
CA VAL A 169 4.49 4.05 6.14
C VAL A 169 4.58 3.83 7.64
N ASP A 170 5.43 2.91 8.08
CA ASP A 170 5.81 2.70 9.47
C ASP A 170 7.31 2.98 9.62
N VAL A 171 7.67 4.04 10.35
CA VAL A 171 9.04 4.57 10.47
C VAL A 171 9.36 5.01 11.91
N PRO A 172 10.64 4.98 12.33
CA PRO A 172 11.07 5.53 13.60
C PRO A 172 10.65 7.01 13.80
N THR A 173 10.20 7.36 15.01
CA THR A 173 9.51 8.64 15.30
C THR A 173 10.39 9.71 15.96
N GLU A 174 11.70 9.48 16.06
CA GLU A 174 12.61 10.36 16.81
C GLU A 174 12.83 11.71 16.12
N ASN A 175 12.87 11.71 14.79
CA ASN A 175 13.11 12.90 13.97
C ASN A 175 12.56 12.69 12.54
N ILE A 176 11.34 13.16 12.28
CA ILE A 176 10.64 13.06 10.99
C ILE A 176 10.42 14.45 10.40
N ASP A 177 11.00 14.73 9.24
CA ASP A 177 10.60 15.86 8.37
C ASP A 177 9.57 15.36 7.35
N TYR A 178 8.37 15.96 7.29
CA TYR A 178 7.31 15.53 6.36
C TYR A 178 6.76 16.64 5.47
N GLU A 179 6.54 16.31 4.20
CA GLU A 179 5.80 17.11 3.22
C GLU A 179 4.82 16.22 2.43
N LEU A 180 3.54 16.45 2.63
CA LEU A 180 2.44 15.63 2.13
C LEU A 180 1.54 16.49 1.25
N LEU A 181 1.24 16.03 0.03
CA LEU A 181 0.56 16.83 -0.99
C LEU A 181 -0.58 16.07 -1.65
N TRP A 182 -1.80 16.59 -1.52
CA TRP A 182 -2.97 16.15 -2.30
C TRP A 182 -3.21 17.10 -3.46
N THR A 183 -3.42 16.58 -4.68
CA THR A 183 -3.61 17.44 -5.88
C THR A 183 -5.06 17.61 -6.33
N THR A 184 -5.96 16.67 -5.98
CA THR A 184 -7.33 16.61 -6.55
C THR A 184 -8.43 16.37 -5.48
N SER A 185 -8.08 16.11 -4.23
CA SER A 185 -9.02 15.97 -3.11
C SER A 185 -8.54 16.68 -1.85
N LYS A 186 -9.44 16.90 -0.89
CA LYS A 186 -9.05 17.18 0.50
C LYS A 186 -8.16 16.05 1.03
N PRO A 187 -7.24 16.33 1.98
CA PRO A 187 -6.39 15.29 2.58
C PRO A 187 -7.21 14.21 3.27
N ARG A 188 -6.74 12.97 3.12
CA ARG A 188 -7.21 11.81 3.87
C ARG A 188 -6.00 11.21 4.54
N ILE A 189 -5.83 11.52 5.82
CA ILE A 189 -4.64 11.17 6.58
C ILE A 189 -5.02 10.62 7.95
N LEU A 190 -4.25 9.65 8.42
CA LEU A 190 -4.27 9.16 9.79
C LEU A 190 -2.81 8.99 10.23
N ALA A 191 -2.49 9.45 11.43
CA ALA A 191 -1.16 9.39 12.01
C ALA A 191 -1.28 9.08 13.51
N ASP A 192 -0.31 8.36 14.06
CA ASP A 192 -0.15 8.13 15.50
C ASP A 192 0.36 9.39 16.24
N PHE A 193 1.09 10.26 15.52
CA PHE A 193 1.63 11.52 16.02
C PHE A 193 0.90 12.78 15.52
N ASN A 194 1.09 13.88 16.26
CA ASN A 194 0.51 15.19 15.92
C ASN A 194 1.14 15.77 14.64
N ILE A 195 0.33 15.91 13.60
CA ILE A 195 0.69 16.53 12.32
C ILE A 195 0.31 18.03 12.28
N ALA A 196 1.01 18.78 11.44
CA ALA A 196 0.71 20.18 11.18
C ALA A 196 -0.66 20.40 10.49
N GLU A 197 -1.21 21.60 10.61
CA GLU A 197 -2.48 21.97 9.97
C GLU A 197 -2.43 21.90 8.43
N VAL A 198 -3.58 21.54 7.83
CA VAL A 198 -3.76 21.49 6.37
C VAL A 198 -3.72 22.89 5.78
N ARG A 199 -2.83 23.11 4.81
CA ARG A 199 -2.76 24.35 4.02
C ARG A 199 -3.36 24.13 2.65
N GLU A 200 -4.48 24.79 2.38
CA GLU A 200 -5.05 24.83 1.04
C GLU A 200 -4.19 25.71 0.11
N ARG A 201 -4.09 25.29 -1.16
CA ARG A 201 -3.30 25.90 -2.22
C ARG A 201 -4.16 26.09 -3.47
N SER A 202 -3.73 26.97 -4.36
CA SER A 202 -4.38 27.24 -5.64
C SER A 202 -4.68 25.96 -6.44
N GLY A 203 -5.87 25.90 -7.04
CA GLY A 203 -6.32 24.76 -7.85
C GLY A 203 -6.93 23.60 -7.05
N GLY A 204 -7.24 23.78 -5.76
CA GLY A 204 -7.79 22.72 -4.91
C GLY A 204 -6.76 21.67 -4.51
N ARG A 205 -5.49 22.09 -4.41
CA ARG A 205 -4.39 21.29 -3.89
C ARG A 205 -4.26 21.54 -2.38
N PHE A 206 -3.88 20.53 -1.62
CA PHE A 206 -3.76 20.65 -0.16
C PHE A 206 -2.40 20.11 0.29
N GLN A 207 -1.73 20.85 1.17
CA GLN A 207 -0.37 20.54 1.61
C GLN A 207 -0.33 20.49 3.14
N ILE A 208 0.27 19.43 3.68
CA ILE A 208 0.65 19.32 5.09
C ILE A 208 2.16 19.29 5.13
N LYS A 209 2.80 20.21 5.87
CA LYS A 209 4.26 20.25 5.99
C LYS A 209 4.68 20.64 7.40
N GLY A 210 5.54 19.82 7.99
CA GLY A 210 5.99 19.99 9.36
C GLY A 210 7.20 19.13 9.70
N HIS A 211 7.44 19.02 10.99
CA HIS A 211 8.53 18.29 11.60
C HIS A 211 7.99 17.64 12.88
N TYR A 212 8.42 16.43 13.20
CA TYR A 212 8.06 15.74 14.43
C TYR A 212 9.31 15.14 15.11
N PRO A 213 9.48 15.28 16.43
CA PRO A 213 8.65 16.08 17.35
C PRO A 213 8.90 17.58 17.18
N ASP A 214 7.83 18.40 17.08
CA ASP A 214 8.00 19.86 17.03
C ASP A 214 8.53 20.38 18.37
N GLU A 215 9.79 20.83 18.40
CA GLU A 215 10.45 21.40 19.58
C GLU A 215 9.62 22.52 20.24
N LYS A 216 8.78 23.24 19.49
CA LYS A 216 7.93 24.31 20.01
C LYS A 216 6.78 23.79 20.88
N SER A 217 6.31 22.57 20.63
CA SER A 217 5.19 21.97 21.39
C SER A 217 5.56 21.62 22.84
N LYS A 218 6.85 21.51 23.16
CA LYS A 218 7.33 21.17 24.53
C LYS A 218 7.21 22.32 25.54
N LYS A 219 6.74 23.51 25.16
CA LYS A 219 6.71 24.69 26.04
C LYS A 219 5.33 25.17 26.48
N ASP A 220 4.27 24.77 25.79
CA ASP A 220 2.89 25.23 26.06
C ASP A 220 1.95 24.05 26.33
N ALA A 221 2.08 23.46 27.52
CA ALA A 221 1.07 22.56 28.08
C ALA A 221 0.36 23.22 29.27
N PRO A 222 -0.93 23.50 29.13
CA PRO A 222 -1.86 23.02 30.15
C PRO A 222 -3.07 22.28 29.56
N LYS A 223 -3.51 21.24 30.27
CA LYS A 223 -4.71 20.45 29.96
C LYS A 223 -5.96 21.33 29.88
N LYS A 224 -6.74 21.21 28.80
CA LYS A 224 -8.21 21.16 28.91
C LYS A 224 -8.89 20.50 27.71
N THR A 225 -9.39 19.28 27.94
CA THR A 225 -10.42 18.64 27.11
C THR A 225 -11.72 19.42 27.26
N ILE A 226 -12.23 20.00 26.16
CA ILE A 226 -13.66 20.31 25.99
C ILE A 226 -14.04 19.95 24.55
N MET A 227 -14.88 18.94 24.39
CA MET A 227 -15.61 18.68 23.15
C MET A 227 -16.69 19.74 22.97
N HIS A 228 -16.95 20.20 21.75
CA HIS A 228 -18.31 20.54 21.34
C HIS A 228 -18.53 20.33 19.83
N PRO A 229 -19.73 19.91 19.41
CA PRO A 229 -20.06 19.63 18.02
C PRO A 229 -20.41 20.91 17.25
N ILE A 230 -20.22 20.89 15.93
CA ILE A 230 -20.59 22.00 15.04
C ILE A 230 -21.87 21.62 14.29
N ASP A 231 -23.00 22.11 14.81
CA ASP A 231 -24.26 22.27 14.07
C ASP A 231 -24.77 23.70 14.35
N SER A 232 -24.80 24.57 13.34
CA SER A 232 -25.70 25.74 13.28
C SER A 232 -25.63 26.46 11.92
N GLU A 233 -26.79 26.97 11.51
CA GLU A 233 -27.10 27.56 10.21
C GLU A 233 -26.52 28.98 9.99
N PRO A 234 -26.42 29.46 8.73
CA PRO A 234 -25.92 30.80 8.43
C PRO A 234 -26.96 31.91 8.62
N LYS A 235 -26.59 33.02 9.25
CA LYS A 235 -27.37 34.28 9.25
C LYS A 235 -26.84 35.29 8.23
N LYS A 236 -27.77 36.04 7.64
CA LYS A 236 -27.57 37.07 6.59
C LYS A 236 -27.16 38.45 7.15
N ALA A 237 -26.81 39.33 6.19
CA ALA A 237 -26.68 40.79 6.23
C ALA A 237 -25.27 41.34 6.56
N GLY A 238 -24.74 42.33 5.83
CA GLY A 238 -25.24 42.94 4.59
C GLY A 238 -24.41 44.13 4.08
N ALA A 239 -24.54 44.40 2.78
CA ALA A 239 -24.28 45.65 2.02
C ALA A 239 -23.09 46.58 2.37
N SER A 240 -22.24 46.86 1.38
CA SER A 240 -22.24 48.18 0.69
C SER A 240 -21.34 48.18 -0.55
N ASP A 241 -21.75 48.93 -1.57
CA ASP A 241 -21.11 49.03 -2.88
C ASP A 241 -19.91 50.00 -2.90
N LYS A 242 -18.99 49.80 -3.86
CA LYS A 242 -18.76 50.78 -4.95
C LYS A 242 -17.73 50.32 -6.00
N ASP A 243 -17.99 50.76 -7.23
CA ASP A 243 -17.09 50.84 -8.38
C ASP A 243 -15.81 51.68 -8.04
N GLU A 244 -14.74 51.74 -8.84
CA GLU A 244 -14.67 51.81 -10.31
C GLU A 244 -13.28 51.38 -10.84
N SER A 245 -13.13 51.32 -12.16
CA SER A 245 -11.97 50.82 -12.91
C SER A 245 -10.70 51.68 -12.84
N ASP A 246 -9.53 51.08 -13.08
CA ASP A 246 -8.64 51.54 -14.17
C ASP A 246 -7.54 50.51 -14.57
N GLU A 247 -6.93 50.76 -15.73
CA GLU A 247 -6.15 49.85 -16.58
C GLU A 247 -4.63 49.67 -16.21
N PRO A 248 -3.85 48.81 -16.91
CA PRO A 248 -2.60 48.24 -16.37
C PRO A 248 -1.31 48.93 -16.84
N ASP A 249 -0.23 48.82 -16.04
CA ASP A 249 1.09 48.47 -16.58
C ASP A 249 2.09 47.90 -15.54
N LYS A 250 3.14 47.27 -16.07
CA LYS A 250 4.38 46.72 -15.46
C LYS A 250 4.76 47.12 -14.03
N THR A 251 5.18 46.13 -13.24
CA THR A 251 6.56 46.13 -12.72
C THR A 251 7.11 44.72 -12.51
N GLU A 252 8.25 44.42 -13.15
CA GLU A 252 9.06 43.24 -12.86
C GLU A 252 9.89 43.42 -11.57
N ASN A 253 10.48 42.32 -11.07
CA ASN A 253 11.68 42.32 -10.23
C ASN A 253 11.67 43.04 -8.86
N ALA A 254 11.06 42.42 -7.83
CA ALA A 254 11.55 42.53 -6.44
C ALA A 254 11.00 41.50 -5.44
N LYS A 255 11.52 40.25 -5.40
CA LYS A 255 11.67 39.47 -4.13
C LYS A 255 12.54 38.19 -4.19
N GLU A 256 13.48 38.12 -5.11
CA GLU A 256 14.56 37.12 -5.08
C GLU A 256 15.61 37.45 -4.00
N LYS A 257 15.25 37.38 -2.70
CA LYS A 257 16.19 37.57 -1.57
C LYS A 257 15.66 37.17 -0.18
N LYS A 258 15.02 35.99 -0.01
CA LYS A 258 14.74 35.46 1.35
C LYS A 258 14.69 33.92 1.51
N SER A 259 15.57 33.19 0.80
CA SER A 259 15.70 31.72 0.93
C SER A 259 17.15 31.22 1.12
N LYS A 260 18.10 32.11 1.48
CA LYS A 260 19.54 31.78 1.56
C LYS A 260 20.13 31.81 2.98
N LYS A 261 19.44 31.19 3.96
CA LYS A 261 20.02 30.85 5.28
C LYS A 261 19.30 29.71 6.05
N ARG A 262 19.20 28.53 5.44
CA ARG A 262 19.28 27.28 6.19
C ARG A 262 20.58 26.61 5.78
N LYS A 263 21.64 26.81 6.57
CA LYS A 263 22.83 25.94 6.50
C LYS A 263 22.32 24.54 6.81
N ALA A 264 22.69 23.55 5.99
CA ALA A 264 22.52 22.16 6.37
C ALA A 264 23.28 21.95 7.69
N LYS A 265 22.55 21.61 8.75
CA LYS A 265 23.15 21.15 10.01
C LYS A 265 23.55 19.71 9.73
N ALA A 266 24.85 19.44 9.74
CA ALA A 266 25.36 18.13 9.36
C ALA A 266 24.88 17.06 10.35
N GLY A 267 24.38 15.94 9.81
CA GLY A 267 24.28 14.65 10.48
C GLY A 267 23.53 14.63 11.81
N ASP A 268 22.20 14.67 11.76
CA ASP A 268 21.43 13.88 12.71
C ASP A 268 21.19 12.51 12.03
N SER A 269 21.92 11.47 12.46
CA SER A 269 22.03 10.20 11.71
C SER A 269 20.70 9.45 11.59
N ASN A 270 19.73 9.80 12.43
CA ASN A 270 18.45 9.12 12.57
C ASN A 270 17.28 9.91 11.97
N ALA A 271 17.53 11.08 11.36
CA ALA A 271 16.47 11.82 10.69
C ALA A 271 15.88 11.03 9.51
N VAL A 272 14.56 11.11 9.35
CA VAL A 272 13.76 10.47 8.28
C VAL A 272 13.02 11.56 7.51
N SER A 273 13.15 11.60 6.19
CA SER A 273 12.42 12.56 5.34
C SER A 273 11.29 11.88 4.54
N LEU A 274 10.05 12.33 4.73
CA LEU A 274 8.86 11.79 4.07
C LEU A 274 8.29 12.82 3.07
N ASN A 275 8.34 12.55 1.76
CA ASN A 275 7.79 13.44 0.73
C ASN A 275 6.75 12.70 -0.10
N PHE A 276 5.46 12.85 0.24
CA PHE A 276 4.38 12.08 -0.37
C PHE A 276 3.50 12.96 -1.26
N THR A 277 3.22 12.51 -2.48
CA THR A 277 2.28 13.16 -3.40
C THR A 277 1.19 12.19 -3.80
N THR A 278 -0.07 12.60 -3.66
CA THR A 278 -1.19 11.85 -4.21
C THR A 278 -2.27 12.72 -4.84
N ALA A 279 -3.04 12.19 -5.79
CA ALA A 279 -4.16 12.95 -6.35
C ALA A 279 -5.40 12.84 -5.48
N ARG A 280 -5.71 11.63 -5.01
CA ARG A 280 -6.93 11.28 -4.27
C ARG A 280 -6.68 10.34 -3.09
N GLY A 281 -5.48 9.82 -2.95
CA GLY A 281 -5.13 8.73 -2.05
C GLY A 281 -5.17 9.07 -0.57
N ILE A 282 -4.68 8.11 0.22
CA ILE A 282 -4.72 8.13 1.68
C ILE A 282 -3.28 8.02 2.16
N VAL A 283 -2.93 8.79 3.20
CA VAL A 283 -1.64 8.65 3.88
C VAL A 283 -1.87 8.08 5.27
N LEU A 284 -1.17 7.00 5.60
CA LEU A 284 -1.10 6.44 6.95
C LEU A 284 0.34 6.57 7.43
N LEU A 285 0.54 7.20 8.58
CA LEU A 285 1.84 7.35 9.23
C LEU A 285 1.80 6.56 10.54
N ASN A 286 2.57 5.47 10.60
CA ASN A 286 2.70 4.56 11.74
C ASN A 286 1.36 4.08 12.31
N VAL A 287 0.36 3.92 11.44
CA VAL A 287 -0.96 3.39 11.79
C VAL A 287 -1.26 2.21 10.86
N PRO A 288 -1.52 1.01 11.39
CA PRO A 288 -1.73 -0.17 10.57
C PRO A 288 -3.02 -0.04 9.74
N PRO A 289 -3.04 -0.51 8.47
CA PRO A 289 -4.22 -0.40 7.59
C PRO A 289 -5.52 -1.02 8.13
N THR A 290 -5.41 -1.91 9.12
CA THR A 290 -6.53 -2.56 9.82
C THR A 290 -7.36 -1.58 10.65
N GLU A 291 -6.73 -0.58 11.28
CA GLU A 291 -7.37 0.40 12.17
C GLU A 291 -8.06 1.54 11.40
N VAL A 292 -7.81 1.64 10.08
CA VAL A 292 -8.35 2.70 9.24
C VAL A 292 -9.87 2.59 9.09
N MET A 293 -10.57 3.58 9.64
CA MET A 293 -12.03 3.73 9.56
C MET A 293 -12.53 3.71 8.11
N SER A 294 -13.75 3.17 7.92
CA SER A 294 -14.36 2.97 6.60
C SER A 294 -14.42 4.23 5.72
N ASP A 295 -14.54 5.42 6.32
CA ASP A 295 -14.63 6.68 5.57
C ASP A 295 -13.27 7.19 5.04
N LEU A 296 -12.17 6.84 5.72
CA LEU A 296 -10.83 7.13 5.24
C LEU A 296 -10.46 6.26 4.04
N ARG A 297 -10.91 5.00 4.00
CA ARG A 297 -10.60 4.02 2.93
C ARG A 297 -10.99 4.56 1.56
N GLU A 298 -10.33 4.06 0.51
CA GLU A 298 -10.81 4.31 -0.84
C GLU A 298 -12.23 3.75 -0.93
N ARG A 299 -13.17 4.58 -1.37
CA ARG A 299 -14.43 4.08 -1.91
C ARG A 299 -14.16 3.82 -3.39
N PRO A 300 -13.74 2.60 -3.81
CA PRO A 300 -13.85 2.25 -5.22
C PRO A 300 -15.31 2.45 -5.62
N LEU A 301 -15.55 2.76 -6.90
CA LEU A 301 -16.88 2.69 -7.50
C LEU A 301 -17.63 1.49 -6.94
N THR A 302 -18.71 1.73 -6.18
CA THR A 302 -19.54 0.64 -5.67
C THR A 302 -20.01 -0.21 -6.84
N ASN A 303 -20.18 -1.51 -6.63
CA ASN A 303 -20.65 -2.38 -7.72
C ASN A 303 -21.98 -1.89 -8.32
N ALA A 304 -22.81 -1.21 -7.52
CA ALA A 304 -23.97 -0.44 -7.95
C ALA A 304 -23.62 0.71 -8.92
N ALA A 305 -22.69 1.62 -8.58
CA ALA A 305 -22.29 2.70 -9.49
C ALA A 305 -21.65 2.17 -10.79
N LYS A 306 -20.85 1.09 -10.72
CA LYS A 306 -20.34 0.37 -11.90
C LYS A 306 -21.47 -0.25 -12.74
N ALA A 307 -22.50 -0.81 -12.10
CA ALA A 307 -23.66 -1.36 -12.79
C ALA A 307 -24.52 -0.28 -13.45
N ILE A 308 -24.72 0.88 -12.78
CA ILE A 308 -25.49 2.02 -13.30
C ILE A 308 -24.85 2.62 -14.55
N VAL A 309 -23.54 2.86 -14.55
CA VAL A 309 -22.87 3.40 -15.75
C VAL A 309 -22.84 2.35 -16.88
N ARG A 310 -22.86 1.04 -16.56
CA ARG A 310 -23.03 -0.04 -17.56
C ARG A 310 -24.46 -0.21 -18.07
N SER A 311 -25.49 0.08 -17.27
CA SER A 311 -26.89 -0.08 -17.67
C SER A 311 -27.35 1.00 -18.65
N GLY A 312 -26.57 2.07 -18.83
CA GLY A 312 -26.87 3.15 -19.77
C GLY A 312 -28.05 4.03 -19.34
N ASP A 313 -28.48 3.93 -18.07
CA ASP A 313 -29.57 4.75 -17.53
C ASP A 313 -29.11 6.21 -17.45
N SER A 314 -29.60 7.04 -18.37
CA SER A 314 -29.23 8.45 -18.47
C SER A 314 -29.57 9.26 -17.22
N GLY A 315 -30.67 8.94 -16.53
CA GLY A 315 -31.09 9.65 -15.32
C GLY A 315 -30.17 9.37 -14.15
N LEU A 316 -29.81 8.10 -13.93
CA LEU A 316 -28.87 7.71 -12.89
C LEU A 316 -27.42 8.08 -13.25
N ILE A 317 -27.04 8.05 -14.53
CA ILE A 317 -25.76 8.55 -15.04
C ILE A 317 -25.62 10.04 -14.80
N ASP A 318 -26.63 10.86 -15.13
CA ASP A 318 -26.59 12.30 -14.87
C ASP A 318 -26.67 12.62 -13.38
N ALA A 319 -27.34 11.81 -12.56
CA ALA A 319 -27.27 11.92 -11.10
C ALA A 319 -25.84 11.68 -10.57
N ILE A 320 -25.13 10.64 -11.04
CA ILE A 320 -23.71 10.40 -10.71
C ILE A 320 -22.84 11.54 -11.24
N ARG A 321 -23.07 12.00 -12.47
CA ARG A 321 -22.33 13.11 -13.09
C ARG A 321 -22.54 14.43 -12.36
N ARG A 322 -23.72 14.66 -11.75
CA ARG A 322 -24.03 15.83 -10.92
C ARG A 322 -23.43 15.71 -9.51
N ALA A 323 -23.49 14.53 -8.90
CA ALA A 323 -22.96 14.27 -7.56
C ALA A 323 -21.43 14.13 -7.51
N SER A 324 -20.78 13.76 -8.62
CA SER A 324 -19.32 13.59 -8.71
C SER A 324 -18.77 13.88 -10.12
N PRO A 325 -18.87 15.14 -10.61
CA PRO A 325 -18.55 15.47 -12.01
C PRO A 325 -17.11 15.13 -12.43
N LYS A 326 -16.15 15.31 -11.52
CA LYS A 326 -14.72 15.14 -11.80
C LYS A 326 -14.30 13.69 -12.07
N TYR A 327 -15.01 12.71 -11.53
CA TYR A 327 -14.58 11.30 -11.57
C TYR A 327 -15.32 10.49 -12.63
N PHE A 328 -16.45 10.99 -13.14
CA PHE A 328 -17.22 10.34 -14.20
C PHE A 328 -16.37 9.98 -15.43
N GLY A 329 -15.46 10.88 -15.84
CA GLY A 329 -14.57 10.66 -16.99
C GLY A 329 -13.45 9.64 -16.77
N ASP A 330 -13.15 9.24 -15.52
CA ASP A 330 -12.23 8.14 -15.22
C ASP A 330 -13.00 6.84 -14.98
N TYR A 331 -14.19 6.95 -14.39
CA TYR A 331 -15.12 5.83 -14.22
C TYR A 331 -15.53 5.18 -15.55
N THR A 332 -15.72 5.96 -16.62
CA THR A 332 -16.00 5.41 -17.95
C THR A 332 -14.81 4.68 -18.59
N LYS A 333 -13.57 5.00 -18.21
CA LYS A 333 -12.34 4.36 -18.73
C LYS A 333 -12.07 2.99 -18.10
N GLU A 334 -12.53 2.76 -16.87
CA GLU A 334 -12.41 1.46 -16.17
C GLU A 334 -13.46 0.43 -16.59
N LEU A 335 -14.46 0.83 -17.37
CA LEU A 335 -15.51 -0.10 -17.78
C LEU A 335 -15.05 -0.95 -18.97
N PRO A 336 -15.27 -2.29 -18.92
CA PRO A 336 -15.12 -3.11 -20.12
C PRO A 336 -16.10 -2.63 -21.20
N PRO A 337 -15.76 -2.81 -22.50
CA PRO A 337 -16.60 -2.35 -23.60
C PRO A 337 -18.03 -2.88 -23.46
N ALA A 338 -19.00 -2.01 -23.73
CA ALA A 338 -20.41 -2.31 -23.58
C ALA A 338 -20.81 -3.53 -24.42
N LYS A 339 -21.23 -4.61 -23.75
CA LYS A 339 -21.77 -5.80 -24.42
C LYS A 339 -23.20 -5.49 -24.87
N LEU A 340 -23.33 -4.95 -26.08
CA LEU A 340 -24.59 -4.55 -26.71
C LEU A 340 -25.54 -5.71 -27.03
N LEU A 341 -25.07 -6.95 -26.94
CA LEU A 341 -25.85 -8.14 -27.25
C LEU A 341 -26.30 -8.83 -25.95
N PRO A 342 -27.61 -9.11 -25.76
CA PRO A 342 -28.08 -9.96 -24.67
C PRO A 342 -27.53 -11.37 -24.87
N THR A 343 -26.39 -11.64 -24.23
CA THR A 343 -25.77 -12.95 -24.25
C THR A 343 -26.48 -13.80 -23.21
N LEU A 344 -27.21 -14.83 -23.66
CA LEU A 344 -27.70 -15.89 -22.77
C LEU A 344 -26.49 -16.60 -22.17
N THR A 345 -25.99 -16.04 -21.09
CA THR A 345 -24.93 -16.63 -20.29
C THR A 345 -25.62 -17.73 -19.52
N THR A 346 -25.40 -18.99 -19.94
CA THR A 346 -25.62 -20.12 -19.05
C THR A 346 -24.77 -19.85 -17.81
N VAL A 347 -25.39 -19.36 -16.75
CA VAL A 347 -24.79 -19.38 -15.42
C VAL A 347 -24.70 -20.86 -15.10
N GLU A 348 -23.55 -21.45 -15.40
CA GLU A 348 -23.09 -22.60 -14.66
C GLU A 348 -23.23 -22.19 -13.20
N ARG A 349 -24.25 -22.75 -12.55
CA ARG A 349 -24.32 -22.72 -11.09
C ARG A 349 -22.95 -23.23 -10.67
N PRO A 350 -22.21 -22.54 -9.78
CA PRO A 350 -20.96 -23.07 -9.30
C PRO A 350 -21.22 -24.52 -8.90
N VAL A 351 -20.52 -25.46 -9.54
CA VAL A 351 -20.65 -26.89 -9.28
C VAL A 351 -20.64 -27.02 -7.77
N ASP A 352 -21.71 -27.60 -7.21
CA ASP A 352 -22.03 -27.54 -5.78
C ASP A 352 -20.77 -27.90 -5.01
N VAL A 353 -20.06 -26.87 -4.54
CA VAL A 353 -18.79 -27.04 -3.82
C VAL A 353 -19.22 -27.85 -2.62
N GLU A 354 -18.71 -29.08 -2.53
CA GLU A 354 -19.15 -30.06 -1.53
C GLU A 354 -19.32 -29.32 -0.22
N ARG A 355 -20.58 -29.18 0.21
CA ARG A 355 -20.89 -28.29 1.30
C ARG A 355 -20.29 -28.90 2.53
N THR A 356 -19.09 -28.44 2.88
CA THR A 356 -18.48 -28.74 4.16
C THR A 356 -19.51 -28.29 5.18
N ASN A 357 -20.14 -29.24 5.87
CA ASN A 357 -21.14 -28.96 6.89
C ASN A 357 -20.53 -28.18 8.07
N ILE A 358 -19.19 -28.08 8.08
CA ILE A 358 -18.36 -27.24 8.94
C ILE A 358 -18.39 -25.80 8.42
N LYS A 359 -18.81 -24.87 9.29
CA LYS A 359 -18.68 -23.42 9.11
C LYS A 359 -17.74 -22.87 10.17
N THR A 360 -16.67 -22.20 9.76
CA THR A 360 -15.73 -21.57 10.69
C THR A 360 -16.27 -20.22 11.16
N ALA A 361 -16.26 -19.99 12.47
CA ALA A 361 -16.54 -18.70 13.10
C ALA A 361 -15.42 -18.38 14.10
N THR A 362 -15.04 -17.11 14.19
CA THR A 362 -14.00 -16.64 15.13
C THR A 362 -14.63 -15.71 16.15
N ALA A 363 -14.69 -16.16 17.41
CA ALA A 363 -15.13 -15.35 18.54
C ALA A 363 -13.93 -14.78 19.31
N ARG A 364 -14.06 -13.55 19.82
CA ARG A 364 -13.09 -12.95 20.75
C ARG A 364 -13.85 -12.40 21.94
N VAL A 365 -13.64 -12.99 23.11
CA VAL A 365 -14.31 -12.60 24.35
C VAL A 365 -13.40 -11.68 25.15
N MET A 366 -13.98 -10.62 25.73
CA MET A 366 -13.28 -9.63 26.55
C MET A 366 -14.04 -9.39 27.85
N ASP A 367 -13.33 -9.01 28.90
CA ASP A 367 -13.93 -8.55 30.16
C ASP A 367 -14.41 -7.09 30.08
N GLN A 368 -15.00 -6.59 31.17
CA GLN A 368 -15.47 -5.20 31.29
C GLN A 368 -14.33 -4.15 31.24
N GLN A 369 -13.08 -4.60 31.23
CA GLN A 369 -11.86 -3.80 31.18
C GLN A 369 -11.14 -3.95 29.82
N ASN A 370 -11.80 -4.51 28.79
CA ASN A 370 -11.28 -4.79 27.45
C ASN A 370 -10.05 -5.74 27.42
N ARG A 371 -9.84 -6.55 28.46
CA ARG A 371 -8.81 -7.59 28.46
C ARG A 371 -9.37 -8.85 27.82
N ALA A 372 -8.57 -9.51 26.97
CA ALA A 372 -8.96 -10.79 26.40
C ALA A 372 -9.04 -11.84 27.51
N ILE A 373 -10.15 -12.58 27.54
CA ILE A 373 -10.31 -13.73 28.43
C ILE A 373 -9.64 -14.93 27.76
N GLY A 374 -8.62 -15.48 28.40
CA GLY A 374 -7.92 -16.70 27.98
C GLY A 374 -8.66 -17.96 28.43
N ASP A 375 -8.10 -19.12 28.08
CA ASP A 375 -8.49 -20.45 28.56
C ASP A 375 -9.95 -20.87 28.31
N LEU A 376 -10.64 -20.21 27.38
CA LEU A 376 -11.98 -20.59 26.93
C LEU A 376 -11.92 -21.86 26.06
N THR A 377 -12.81 -22.79 26.35
CA THR A 377 -12.95 -24.10 25.71
C THR A 377 -14.21 -24.16 24.84
N ALA A 378 -14.40 -25.25 24.09
CA ALA A 378 -15.63 -25.46 23.32
C ALA A 378 -16.89 -25.54 24.21
N GLU A 379 -16.77 -25.93 25.48
CA GLU A 379 -17.90 -26.03 26.42
C GLU A 379 -18.46 -24.66 26.86
N ASP A 380 -17.65 -23.60 26.72
CA ASP A 380 -18.03 -22.22 27.09
C ASP A 380 -18.91 -21.51 26.04
N PHE A 381 -19.20 -22.16 24.90
CA PHE A 381 -19.94 -21.59 23.78
C PHE A 381 -21.16 -22.44 23.38
N GLU A 382 -22.31 -21.79 23.19
CA GLU A 382 -23.45 -22.39 22.50
C GLU A 382 -23.54 -21.83 21.07
N VAL A 383 -23.30 -22.67 20.06
CA VAL A 383 -23.49 -22.29 18.65
C VAL A 383 -24.88 -22.74 18.19
N THR A 384 -25.73 -21.80 17.79
CA THR A 384 -27.02 -22.10 17.19
C THR A 384 -27.10 -21.61 15.74
N GLU A 385 -27.72 -22.41 14.87
CA GLU A 385 -28.04 -22.04 13.49
C GLU A 385 -29.55 -22.14 13.30
N SER A 386 -30.20 -21.02 12.94
CA SER A 386 -31.67 -20.94 12.79
C SER A 386 -32.43 -21.42 14.05
N GLY A 387 -31.87 -21.25 15.24
CA GLY A 387 -32.45 -21.70 16.50
C GLY A 387 -32.27 -23.19 16.81
N GLN A 388 -31.48 -23.93 16.02
CA GLN A 388 -31.08 -25.31 16.30
C GLN A 388 -29.63 -25.32 16.83
N PRO A 389 -29.30 -26.04 17.91
CA PRO A 389 -27.93 -26.15 18.41
C PRO A 389 -27.05 -26.93 17.41
N ARG A 390 -25.77 -26.56 17.35
CA ARG A 390 -24.75 -27.15 16.50
C ARG A 390 -23.54 -27.57 17.33
N GLU A 391 -22.94 -28.68 16.94
CA GLU A 391 -21.69 -29.18 17.52
C GLU A 391 -20.52 -28.28 17.12
N ILE A 392 -19.62 -28.02 18.08
CA ILE A 392 -18.42 -27.22 17.87
C ILE A 392 -17.26 -28.18 17.58
N LEU A 393 -16.71 -28.06 16.38
CA LEU A 393 -15.47 -28.74 16.00
C LEU A 393 -14.31 -27.76 16.23
N SER A 394 -13.58 -27.97 17.33
CA SER A 394 -12.44 -27.14 17.75
C SER A 394 -11.09 -27.78 17.40
#